data_AF-A0A352CCK0-F1
#
_entry.id   AF-A0A352CCK0-F1
#
_cell.length_a   1.000
_cell.length_b   1.000
_cell.length_c   1.000
_cell.angle_alpha   90.00
_cell.angle_beta   90.00
_cell.angle_gamma   90.00
#
_symmetry.space_group_name_H-M   'P 1'
#
loop_
_entity.id
_entity.type
_entity.pdbx_description
1 polymer ?
#
loop_
_entity_poly.entity_id
_entity_poly.type
_entity_poly.pdbx_seq_one_letter_code
_entity_poly.pdbx_strand_id
1 'polypeptide(L)'
;HYGGSAPDWLDETAAILCEDAKTTADRRRQFALQRQGKFQGRIWPMRHFLEMAHPLAQEDAHLLTEAKKEAAAEGRSDGAFKITIYKGDEAKALIGNSNAPSFYLQARVFADFLIETTKTENIFGSIAEGYAAGRTFNDWLAENGAANGLPTDIAAFEAKWEAYLTHHYPIG
;
A
#
# COMPACT_ATOMS: atom_id res chain seq x y z
N HIS A 1 5.71 -15.45 12.09
CA HIS A 1 6.04 -14.92 10.76
C HIS A 1 4.74 -14.96 9.97
N TYR A 2 4.07 -13.81 9.85
CA TYR A 2 3.18 -13.57 8.72
C TYR A 2 4.12 -13.08 7.62
N GLY A 3 4.18 -13.78 6.49
CA GLY A 3 5.25 -13.57 5.52
C GLY A 3 5.41 -14.78 4.62
N GLY A 4 4.58 -14.85 3.58
CA GLY A 4 5.06 -15.39 2.32
C GLY A 4 6.05 -14.38 1.71
N SER A 5 6.87 -14.80 0.76
CA SER A 5 7.82 -13.94 0.03
C SER A 5 7.16 -12.85 -0.84
N ALA A 6 5.88 -12.57 -0.64
CA ALA A 6 5.13 -11.56 -1.37
C ALA A 6 5.45 -10.16 -0.81
N PRO A 7 5.45 -9.13 -1.66
CA PRO A 7 5.62 -7.75 -1.20
C PRO A 7 4.36 -7.29 -0.45
N ASP A 8 4.53 -6.37 0.50
CA ASP A 8 3.46 -5.93 1.41
C ASP A 8 2.24 -5.37 0.67
N TRP A 9 2.43 -4.68 -0.46
CA TRP A 9 1.29 -4.18 -1.25
C TRP A 9 0.37 -5.30 -1.75
N LEU A 10 0.90 -6.49 -2.02
CA LEU A 10 0.14 -7.62 -2.55
C LEU A 10 -0.68 -8.29 -1.44
N ASP A 11 -0.08 -8.47 -0.27
CA ASP A 11 -0.76 -8.98 0.92
C ASP A 11 -1.88 -8.01 1.36
N GLU A 12 -1.60 -6.70 1.38
CA GLU A 12 -2.61 -5.70 1.72
C GLU A 12 -3.70 -5.57 0.66
N THR A 13 -3.36 -5.77 -0.62
CA THR A 13 -4.37 -5.81 -1.68
C THR A 13 -5.33 -6.98 -1.50
N ALA A 14 -4.84 -8.14 -1.06
CA ALA A 14 -5.70 -9.28 -0.75
C ALA A 14 -6.70 -8.94 0.37
N ALA A 15 -6.25 -8.27 1.43
CA ALA A 15 -7.13 -7.81 2.51
C ALA A 15 -8.14 -6.75 2.03
N ILE A 16 -7.68 -5.77 1.24
CA ILE A 16 -8.50 -4.68 0.69
C ILE A 16 -9.58 -5.21 -0.26
N LEU A 17 -9.31 -6.28 -1.02
CA LEU A 17 -10.29 -6.89 -1.91
C LEU A 17 -11.42 -7.61 -1.15
N CYS A 18 -11.21 -7.97 0.12
CA CYS A 18 -12.24 -8.54 0.98
C CYS A 18 -13.07 -7.50 1.75
N GLU A 19 -12.78 -6.20 1.59
CA GLU A 19 -13.53 -5.14 2.27
C GLU A 19 -14.97 -5.03 1.77
N ASP A 20 -15.87 -4.53 2.62
CA ASP A 20 -17.24 -4.27 2.24
C ASP A 20 -17.36 -3.10 1.23
N ALA A 21 -18.50 -3.02 0.56
CA ALA A 21 -18.76 -2.02 -0.48
C ALA A 21 -18.69 -0.57 0.03
N LYS A 22 -19.07 -0.32 1.29
CA LYS A 22 -19.03 1.03 1.88
C LYS A 22 -17.58 1.44 2.13
N THR A 23 -16.76 0.56 2.69
CA THR A 23 -15.33 0.79 2.93
C THR A 23 -14.58 1.00 1.61
N THR A 24 -14.86 0.15 0.62
CA THR A 24 -14.34 0.29 -0.75
C THR A 24 -14.67 1.65 -1.36
N ALA A 25 -15.93 2.08 -1.30
CA ALA A 25 -16.36 3.37 -1.84
C ALA A 25 -15.71 4.56 -1.12
N ASP A 26 -15.55 4.46 0.20
CA ASP A 26 -14.93 5.52 1.01
C ASP A 26 -13.44 5.68 0.66
N ARG A 27 -12.70 4.57 0.48
CA ARG A 27 -11.29 4.62 0.03
C ARG A 27 -11.15 5.30 -1.33
N ARG A 28 -11.99 4.95 -2.31
CA ARG A 28 -11.97 5.61 -3.64
C ARG A 28 -12.23 7.11 -3.52
N ARG A 29 -13.21 7.50 -2.71
CA ARG A 29 -13.52 8.92 -2.44
C ARG A 29 -12.35 9.64 -1.76
N GLN A 30 -11.74 9.05 -0.74
CA GLN A 30 -10.61 9.64 -0.04
C GLN A 30 -9.39 9.79 -0.95
N PHE A 31 -9.10 8.79 -1.80
CA PHE A 31 -8.05 8.91 -2.81
C PHE A 31 -8.32 10.07 -3.78
N ALA A 32 -9.55 10.24 -4.25
CA ALA A 32 -9.93 11.37 -5.11
C ALA A 32 -9.67 12.73 -4.42
N LEU A 33 -10.03 12.85 -3.13
CA LEU A 33 -9.77 14.06 -2.35
C LEU A 33 -8.27 14.31 -2.17
N GLN A 34 -7.48 13.27 -1.91
CA GLN A 34 -6.03 13.35 -1.82
C GLN A 34 -5.42 13.86 -3.13
N ARG A 35 -5.86 13.32 -4.26
CA ARG A 35 -5.36 13.74 -5.58
C ARG A 35 -5.73 15.17 -5.94
N GLN A 36 -6.87 15.67 -5.43
CA GLN A 36 -7.28 17.07 -5.56
C GLN A 36 -6.59 18.01 -4.57
N GLY A 37 -5.66 17.50 -3.73
CA GLY A 37 -5.00 18.30 -2.70
C GLY A 37 -5.90 18.72 -1.54
N LYS A 38 -7.10 18.12 -1.43
CA LYS A 38 -8.09 18.41 -0.35
C LYS A 38 -7.84 17.61 0.92
N PHE A 39 -6.93 16.65 0.85
CA PHE A 39 -6.50 15.81 1.96
C PHE A 39 -4.97 15.69 1.91
N GLN A 40 -4.31 15.88 3.05
CA GLN A 40 -2.86 15.71 3.13
C GLN A 40 -2.50 14.24 2.95
N GLY A 41 -1.59 13.96 2.02
CA GLY A 41 -1.13 12.62 1.73
C GLY A 41 -0.19 12.61 0.54
N ARG A 42 0.35 11.44 0.24
CA ARG A 42 1.27 11.23 -0.88
C ARG A 42 0.75 10.14 -1.80
N ILE A 43 0.83 10.38 -3.10
CA ILE A 43 0.73 9.32 -4.11
C ILE A 43 2.17 9.03 -4.54
N TRP A 44 2.60 7.78 -4.41
CA TRP A 44 3.96 7.39 -4.78
C TRP A 44 4.02 6.93 -6.23
N PRO A 45 5.13 7.19 -6.94
CA PRO A 45 5.40 6.53 -8.21
C PRO A 45 5.35 5.01 -8.06
N MET A 46 4.84 4.30 -9.07
CA MET A 46 4.69 2.83 -9.07
C MET A 46 5.97 2.10 -8.73
N ARG A 47 7.12 2.54 -9.28
CA ARG A 47 8.42 1.94 -8.93
C ARG A 47 8.64 1.91 -7.41
N HIS A 48 8.35 3.02 -6.74
CA HIS A 48 8.54 3.11 -5.30
C HIS A 48 7.47 2.31 -4.56
N PHE A 49 6.20 2.48 -4.93
CA PHE A 49 5.08 1.80 -4.30
C PHE A 49 5.22 0.27 -4.29
N LEU A 50 5.68 -0.32 -5.40
CA LEU A 50 5.85 -1.76 -5.56
C LEU A 50 7.00 -2.36 -4.72
N GLU A 51 7.93 -1.51 -4.28
CA GLU A 51 9.11 -1.88 -3.47
C GLU A 51 8.94 -1.48 -1.99
N MET A 52 7.86 -0.77 -1.63
CA MET A 52 7.64 -0.28 -0.28
C MET A 52 7.39 -1.44 0.70
N ALA A 53 8.07 -1.35 1.84
CA ALA A 53 7.72 -2.14 3.02
C ALA A 53 6.46 -1.58 3.68
N HIS A 54 5.71 -2.44 4.38
CA HIS A 54 4.44 -2.11 5.00
C HIS A 54 4.55 -0.86 5.90
N PRO A 55 3.75 0.21 5.68
CA PRO A 55 3.85 1.45 6.45
C PRO A 55 3.69 1.24 7.96
N LEU A 56 2.75 0.38 8.38
CA LEU A 56 2.59 0.09 9.81
C LEU A 56 3.80 -0.64 10.40
N ALA A 57 4.57 -1.39 9.61
CA ALA A 57 5.79 -2.02 10.13
C ALA A 57 6.90 -0.97 10.38
N GLN A 58 6.96 0.07 9.56
CA GLN A 58 7.87 1.22 9.79
C GLN A 58 7.40 2.11 10.95
N GLU A 59 6.09 2.34 11.06
CA GLU A 59 5.51 3.08 12.18
C GLU A 59 5.65 2.32 13.50
N ASP A 60 5.40 1.01 13.51
CA ASP A 60 5.66 0.13 14.66
C ASP A 60 7.13 0.20 15.06
N ALA A 61 8.07 0.16 14.09
CA ALA A 61 9.50 0.26 14.37
C ALA A 61 9.88 1.62 14.97
N HIS A 62 9.30 2.72 14.46
CA HIS A 62 9.53 4.06 15.00
C HIS A 62 8.94 4.19 16.41
N LEU A 63 7.70 3.73 16.62
CA LEU A 63 7.02 3.70 17.91
C LEU A 63 7.80 2.87 18.93
N LEU A 64 8.30 1.69 18.54
CA LEU A 64 9.18 0.89 19.39
C LEU A 64 10.52 1.59 19.67
N THR A 65 11.04 2.38 18.75
CA THR A 65 12.31 3.10 18.92
C THR A 65 12.15 4.27 19.89
N GLU A 66 11.11 5.09 19.73
CA GLU A 66 10.81 6.20 20.65
C GLU A 66 10.43 5.68 22.04
N ALA A 67 9.61 4.64 22.11
CA ALA A 67 9.28 3.94 23.34
C ALA A 67 10.52 3.44 24.10
N LYS A 68 11.50 2.89 23.39
CA LYS A 68 12.76 2.44 23.99
C LYS A 68 13.59 3.61 24.53
N LYS A 69 13.61 4.75 23.84
CA LYS A 69 14.30 5.95 24.32
C LYS A 69 13.67 6.50 25.60
N GLU A 70 12.34 6.56 25.65
CA GLU A 70 11.59 7.02 26.83
C GLU A 70 11.72 6.04 28.00
N ALA A 71 11.56 4.73 27.76
CA ALA A 71 11.73 3.71 28.78
C ALA A 71 13.16 3.67 29.35
N ALA A 72 14.18 3.88 28.51
CA ALA A 72 15.56 4.02 28.94
C ALA A 72 15.80 5.27 29.79
N ALA A 73 15.13 6.39 29.47
CA ALA A 73 15.20 7.62 30.25
C ALA A 73 14.52 7.48 31.64
N GLU A 74 13.51 6.62 31.75
CA GLU A 74 12.74 6.40 32.99
C GLU A 74 13.12 5.12 33.76
N GLY A 75 14.09 4.35 33.28
CA GLY A 75 14.54 3.10 33.91
C GLY A 75 13.51 1.96 33.89
N ARG A 76 12.58 1.95 32.93
CA ARG A 76 11.49 0.96 32.80
C ARG A 76 11.83 -0.12 31.76
N SER A 77 11.30 -1.33 31.92
CA SER A 77 11.57 -2.46 31.02
C SER A 77 10.62 -2.52 29.81
N ASP A 78 11.18 -2.82 28.63
CA ASP A 78 10.54 -2.86 27.30
C ASP A 78 9.16 -3.55 27.20
N GLY A 79 8.89 -4.58 28.01
CA GLY A 79 7.73 -5.46 27.83
C GLY A 79 6.37 -4.86 28.20
N ALA A 80 6.31 -3.95 29.19
CA ALA A 80 5.04 -3.38 29.67
C ALA A 80 4.54 -2.21 28.80
N PHE A 81 5.44 -1.52 28.11
CA PHE A 81 5.14 -0.32 27.35
C PHE A 81 4.54 -0.63 25.96
N LYS A 82 4.98 -1.73 25.33
CA LYS A 82 4.45 -2.20 24.04
C LYS A 82 2.92 -2.39 24.06
N ILE A 83 2.33 -2.76 25.19
CA ILE A 83 0.88 -2.98 25.33
C ILE A 83 0.09 -1.66 25.44
N THR A 84 0.72 -0.58 25.92
CA THR A 84 0.09 0.73 26.13
C THR A 84 -0.03 1.53 24.83
N ILE A 85 0.99 1.49 23.96
CA ILE A 85 0.99 2.20 22.66
C ILE A 85 -0.18 1.74 21.78
N TYR A 86 -0.48 0.44 21.74
CA TYR A 86 -1.59 -0.08 20.93
C TYR A 86 -2.99 0.31 21.45
N LYS A 87 -3.11 0.92 22.64
CA LYS A 87 -4.40 1.24 23.28
C LYS A 87 -4.74 2.73 23.37
N GLY A 88 -3.82 3.65 23.04
CA GLY A 88 -3.97 5.09 23.31
C GLY A 88 -4.34 5.97 22.11
N ASP A 89 -4.91 7.16 22.40
CA ASP A 89 -5.18 8.23 21.42
C ASP A 89 -3.90 8.79 20.75
N GLU A 90 -2.73 8.49 21.30
CA GLU A 90 -1.42 8.80 20.70
C GLU A 90 -1.18 8.05 19.39
N ALA A 91 -1.70 6.82 19.25
CA ALA A 91 -1.66 6.09 17.99
C ALA A 91 -2.47 6.82 16.90
N LYS A 92 -3.61 7.43 17.25
CA LYS A 92 -4.42 8.23 16.31
C LYS A 92 -3.73 9.54 15.90
N ALA A 93 -3.03 10.20 16.82
CA ALA A 93 -2.27 11.42 16.52
C ALA A 93 -1.07 11.14 15.60
N LEU A 94 -0.41 10.00 15.78
CA LEU A 94 0.69 9.58 14.90
C LEU A 94 0.17 9.21 13.50
N ILE A 95 -0.92 8.45 13.41
CA ILE A 95 -1.62 8.13 12.15
C ILE A 95 -2.08 9.41 11.43
N GLY A 96 -2.48 10.45 12.18
CA GLY A 96 -2.89 11.75 11.64
C GLY A 96 -1.77 12.51 10.90
N ASN A 97 -0.50 12.22 11.21
CA ASN A 97 0.68 12.76 10.51
C ASN A 97 1.38 11.74 9.62
N SER A 98 0.81 10.54 9.47
CA SER A 98 1.43 9.45 8.75
C SER A 98 0.90 9.33 7.32
N ASN A 99 1.73 8.80 6.42
CA ASN A 99 1.29 8.48 5.06
C ASN A 99 0.68 7.07 4.97
N ALA A 100 0.56 6.31 6.07
CA ALA A 100 -0.04 4.98 6.03
C ALA A 100 -1.44 4.96 5.41
N PRO A 101 -2.35 5.91 5.70
CA PRO A 101 -3.63 5.98 5.00
C PRO A 101 -3.45 6.03 3.48
N SER A 102 -2.54 6.88 2.99
CA SER A 102 -2.28 7.02 1.54
C SER A 102 -1.83 5.71 0.89
N PHE A 103 -1.10 4.84 1.60
CA PHE A 103 -0.67 3.55 1.05
C PHE A 103 -1.87 2.65 0.77
N TYR A 104 -2.79 2.53 1.73
CA TYR A 104 -4.00 1.72 1.53
C TYR A 104 -4.95 2.33 0.50
N LEU A 105 -5.04 3.66 0.43
CA LEU A 105 -5.80 4.35 -0.61
C LEU A 105 -5.23 4.05 -1.99
N GLN A 106 -3.91 4.13 -2.15
CA GLN A 106 -3.23 3.82 -3.41
C GLN A 106 -3.34 2.32 -3.75
N ALA A 107 -3.18 1.41 -2.79
CA ALA A 107 -3.35 -0.03 -2.99
C ALA A 107 -4.75 -0.37 -3.52
N ARG A 108 -5.81 0.24 -2.95
CA ARG A 108 -7.18 0.07 -3.46
C ARG A 108 -7.32 0.50 -4.91
N VAL A 109 -6.84 1.71 -5.25
CA VAL A 109 -6.97 2.23 -6.62
C VAL A 109 -6.06 1.48 -7.60
N PHE A 110 -4.90 1.02 -7.14
CA PHE A 110 -4.01 0.17 -7.90
C PHE A 110 -4.67 -1.19 -8.23
N ALA A 111 -5.36 -1.76 -7.26
CA ALA A 111 -6.11 -2.98 -7.48
C ALA A 111 -7.24 -2.79 -8.51
N ASP A 112 -7.96 -1.67 -8.42
CA ASP A 112 -8.99 -1.31 -9.41
C ASP A 112 -8.39 -1.17 -10.82
N PHE A 113 -7.26 -0.47 -10.95
CA PHE A 113 -6.54 -0.32 -12.21
C PHE A 113 -6.15 -1.67 -12.83
N LEU A 114 -5.58 -2.58 -12.02
CA LEU A 114 -5.18 -3.90 -12.50
C LEU A 114 -6.39 -4.70 -12.96
N ILE A 115 -7.43 -4.83 -12.13
CA ILE A 115 -8.64 -5.59 -12.47
C ILE A 115 -9.31 -5.02 -13.72
N GLU A 116 -9.42 -3.69 -13.81
CA GLU A 116 -10.07 -3.04 -14.94
C GLU A 116 -9.23 -3.19 -16.21
N THR A 117 -7.90 -3.15 -16.12
CA THR A 117 -7.03 -3.29 -17.30
C THR A 117 -7.00 -4.72 -17.81
N THR A 118 -6.82 -5.70 -16.90
CA THR A 118 -6.65 -7.11 -17.26
C THR A 118 -7.99 -7.85 -17.42
N LYS A 119 -9.09 -7.23 -16.97
CA LYS A 119 -10.44 -7.81 -16.96
C LYS A 119 -10.54 -9.10 -16.11
N THR A 120 -9.63 -9.26 -15.15
CA THR A 120 -9.63 -10.44 -14.26
C THR A 120 -9.05 -10.12 -12.88
N GLU A 121 -9.70 -10.61 -11.83
CA GLU A 121 -9.18 -10.56 -10.46
C GLU A 121 -8.05 -11.56 -10.23
N ASN A 122 -7.95 -12.61 -11.05
CA ASN A 122 -6.89 -13.61 -10.94
C ASN A 122 -5.49 -13.05 -11.26
N ILE A 123 -5.40 -11.79 -11.68
CA ILE A 123 -4.13 -11.12 -11.93
C ILE A 123 -3.23 -11.10 -10.69
N PHE A 124 -3.81 -10.93 -9.49
CA PHE A 124 -3.04 -10.95 -8.24
C PHE A 124 -2.49 -12.34 -7.93
N GLY A 125 -3.24 -13.40 -8.26
CA GLY A 125 -2.76 -14.78 -8.16
C GLY A 125 -1.55 -15.02 -9.06
N SER A 126 -1.62 -14.60 -10.33
CA SER A 126 -0.50 -14.71 -11.27
C SER A 126 0.75 -13.94 -10.80
N ILE A 127 0.57 -12.76 -10.23
CA ILE A 127 1.68 -11.96 -9.66
C ILE A 127 2.27 -12.67 -8.43
N ALA A 128 1.42 -13.20 -7.54
CA ALA A 128 1.83 -13.94 -6.35
C ALA A 128 2.64 -15.20 -6.71
N GLU A 129 2.22 -15.95 -7.74
CA GLU A 129 2.98 -17.07 -8.29
C GLU A 129 4.35 -16.63 -8.84
N GLY A 130 4.42 -15.44 -9.44
CA GLY A 130 5.67 -14.77 -9.81
C GLY A 130 6.63 -14.64 -8.62
N TYR A 131 6.16 -14.01 -7.55
CA TYR A 131 6.96 -13.82 -6.33
C TYR A 131 7.33 -15.13 -5.64
N ALA A 132 6.42 -16.12 -5.60
CA ALA A 132 6.71 -17.44 -5.05
C ALA A 132 7.83 -18.17 -5.82
N ALA A 133 7.96 -17.89 -7.12
CA ALA A 133 9.06 -18.36 -7.96
C ALA A 133 10.35 -17.52 -7.84
N GLY A 134 10.39 -16.52 -6.97
CA GLY A 134 11.54 -15.63 -6.77
C GLY A 134 11.70 -14.53 -7.81
N ARG A 135 10.67 -14.28 -8.63
CA ARG A 135 10.66 -13.19 -9.62
C ARG A 135 10.22 -11.87 -8.97
N THR A 136 10.68 -10.75 -9.51
CA THR A 136 10.17 -9.42 -9.17
C THR A 136 8.90 -9.11 -9.95
N PHE A 137 8.16 -8.05 -9.56
CA PHE A 137 7.05 -7.56 -10.38
C PHE A 137 7.51 -7.15 -11.79
N ASN A 138 8.71 -6.57 -11.93
CA ASN A 138 9.22 -6.19 -13.24
C ASN A 138 9.49 -7.41 -14.14
N ASP A 139 10.01 -8.50 -13.58
CA ASP A 139 10.20 -9.75 -14.32
C ASP A 139 8.84 -10.34 -14.74
N TRP A 140 7.88 -10.38 -13.81
CA TRP A 140 6.52 -10.83 -14.12
C TRP A 140 5.86 -9.95 -15.20
N LEU A 141 6.04 -8.63 -15.13
CA LEU A 141 5.47 -7.67 -16.07
C LEU A 141 6.07 -7.84 -17.48
N ALA A 142 7.38 -8.06 -17.58
CA ALA A 142 8.05 -8.29 -18.85
C ALA A 142 7.53 -9.54 -19.58
N GLU A 143 7.21 -10.60 -18.84
CA GLU A 143 6.76 -11.87 -19.38
C GLU A 143 5.24 -11.91 -19.63
N ASN A 144 4.45 -11.36 -18.69
CA ASN A 144 2.99 -11.53 -18.66
C ASN A 144 2.23 -10.26 -19.05
N GLY A 145 2.88 -9.09 -19.06
CA GLY A 145 2.22 -7.80 -19.22
C GLY A 145 1.40 -7.72 -20.50
N ALA A 146 2.03 -8.00 -21.64
CA ALA A 146 1.37 -7.91 -22.96
C ALA A 146 0.12 -8.80 -23.07
N ALA A 147 0.19 -10.03 -22.55
CA ALA A 147 -0.94 -10.97 -22.55
C ALA A 147 -2.11 -10.48 -21.68
N ASN A 148 -1.84 -9.63 -20.69
CA ASN A 148 -2.82 -9.06 -19.77
C ASN A 148 -3.22 -7.62 -20.13
N GLY A 149 -2.84 -7.12 -21.32
CA GLY A 149 -3.13 -5.74 -21.73
C GLY A 149 -2.36 -4.67 -20.93
N LEU A 150 -1.32 -5.08 -20.20
CA LEU A 150 -0.38 -4.22 -19.50
C LEU A 150 0.86 -3.96 -20.36
N PRO A 151 1.60 -2.87 -20.11
CA PRO A 151 2.94 -2.69 -20.66
C PRO A 151 3.91 -3.76 -20.16
N THR A 152 5.07 -3.90 -20.79
CA THR A 152 6.08 -4.92 -20.44
C THR A 152 7.27 -4.37 -19.67
N ASP A 153 7.23 -3.10 -19.27
CA ASP A 153 8.26 -2.46 -18.44
C ASP A 153 7.64 -1.43 -17.50
N ILE A 154 8.35 -1.14 -16.41
CA ILE A 154 7.87 -0.26 -15.34
C ILE A 154 7.66 1.19 -15.79
N ALA A 155 8.44 1.70 -16.75
CA ALA A 155 8.29 3.09 -17.19
C ALA A 155 7.00 3.28 -17.99
N ALA A 156 6.72 2.36 -18.92
CA ALA A 156 5.47 2.36 -19.66
C ALA A 156 4.26 2.02 -18.76
N PHE A 157 4.46 1.17 -17.75
CA PHE A 157 3.46 0.88 -16.73
C PHE A 157 3.09 2.12 -15.91
N GLU A 158 4.08 2.88 -15.44
CA GLU A 158 3.89 4.16 -14.76
C GLU A 158 3.08 5.13 -15.62
N ALA A 159 3.44 5.28 -16.91
CA ALA A 159 2.71 6.16 -17.83
C ALA A 159 1.25 5.71 -18.01
N LYS A 160 0.99 4.40 -18.09
CA LYS A 160 -0.37 3.86 -18.18
C LYS A 160 -1.16 4.08 -16.88
N TRP A 161 -0.53 3.88 -15.74
CA TRP A 161 -1.09 4.19 -14.43
C TRP A 161 -1.49 5.66 -14.33
N GLU A 162 -0.61 6.59 -14.69
CA GLU A 162 -0.89 8.03 -14.66
C GLU A 162 -2.02 8.45 -15.63
N ALA A 163 -2.10 7.81 -16.80
CA ALA A 163 -3.21 8.02 -17.73
C ALA A 163 -4.54 7.52 -17.13
N TYR A 164 -4.55 6.33 -16.52
CA TYR A 164 -5.73 5.79 -15.83
C TYR A 164 -6.20 6.73 -14.73
N LEU A 165 -5.25 7.16 -13.92
CA LEU A 165 -5.41 8.11 -12.84
C LEU A 165 -6.00 9.44 -13.34
N THR A 166 -5.48 10.00 -14.43
CA THR A 166 -5.99 11.25 -15.01
C THR A 166 -7.44 11.13 -15.50
N HIS A 167 -7.81 9.97 -16.05
CA HIS A 167 -9.16 9.71 -16.52
C HIS A 167 -10.17 9.52 -15.37
N HIS A 168 -9.84 8.69 -14.38
CA HIS A 168 -10.76 8.27 -13.32
C HIS A 168 -10.80 9.20 -12.12
N TYR A 169 -9.68 9.90 -11.87
CA TYR A 169 -9.51 10.80 -10.75
C TYR A 169 -8.96 12.14 -11.26
N PRO A 170 -9.72 12.93 -12.02
CA PRO A 170 -9.21 14.20 -12.53
C PRO A 170 -8.87 15.17 -11.38
N ILE A 171 -7.78 15.93 -11.58
CA ILE A 171 -7.46 17.10 -10.76
C ILE A 171 -8.33 18.23 -11.33
N GLY A 172 -9.31 18.68 -10.55
CA GLY A 172 -10.26 19.73 -10.97
C GLY A 172 -9.65 21.11 -11.04
#